data_AF-A0A951HEZ7-F1
#
_entry.id   AF-A0A951HEZ7-F1
#
_cell.length_a   1.000
_cell.length_b   1.000
_cell.length_c   1.000
_cell.angle_alpha   90.00
_cell.angle_beta   90.00
_cell.angle_gamma   90.00
#
_symmetry.space_group_name_H-M   'P 1'
#
loop_
_entity.id
_entity.type
_entity.pdbx_description
1 polymer ?
#
loop_
_entity_poly.entity_id
_entity_poly.type
_entity_poly.pdbx_seq_one_letter_code
_entity_poly.pdbx_strand_id
1 'polypeptide(L)'
;MRTIEISTETFAAIWGRRQPGEETEDAILKRILGIGTKVEPVMPEGHGKESGGVVDQRNGVNFPEGFRIFRRYKGREYEAEARQGSWVRMDDQRRFPTINQLNASIAAGAENVWNGNWKFRDVDGQVRSIGVLRR
;
A
#
# COMPACT_ATOMS: atom_id res chain seq x y z
N MET A 1 -4.78 32.00 1.55
CA MET A 1 -5.57 31.65 0.36
C MET A 1 -5.08 32.48 -0.81
N ARG A 2 -5.03 31.87 -2.00
CA ARG A 2 -4.82 32.56 -3.28
C ARG A 2 -5.99 32.16 -4.18
N THR A 3 -6.42 33.05 -5.06
CA THR A 3 -7.53 32.77 -5.98
C THR A 3 -6.99 32.32 -7.32
N ILE A 4 -7.59 31.28 -7.89
CA ILE A 4 -7.37 30.85 -9.28
C ILE A 4 -8.73 30.83 -9.97
N GLU A 5 -8.76 31.25 -11.23
CA GLU A 5 -9.98 31.13 -12.04
C GLU A 5 -9.94 29.80 -12.80
N ILE A 6 -11.04 29.06 -12.72
CA ILE A 6 -11.22 27.77 -13.40
C ILE A 6 -12.61 27.74 -14.06
N SER A 7 -12.77 26.91 -15.09
CA SER A 7 -14.08 26.74 -15.74
C SER A 7 -15.10 26.07 -14.81
N THR A 8 -16.38 26.32 -15.05
CA THR A 8 -17.50 25.72 -14.30
C THR A 8 -17.47 24.19 -14.34
N GLU A 9 -17.09 23.61 -15.48
CA GLU A 9 -16.95 22.15 -15.62
C GLU A 9 -15.82 21.60 -14.74
N THR A 10 -14.69 22.31 -14.68
CA THR A 10 -13.56 21.93 -13.82
C THR A 10 -13.95 22.02 -12.35
N PHE A 11 -14.63 23.09 -11.96
CA PHE A 11 -15.15 23.26 -10.60
C PHE A 11 -16.09 22.10 -10.22
N ALA A 12 -17.06 21.77 -11.08
CA ALA A 12 -17.97 20.65 -10.86
C ALA A 12 -17.23 19.31 -10.78
N ALA A 13 -16.21 19.09 -11.61
CA ALA A 13 -15.40 17.87 -11.60
C ALA A 13 -14.55 17.73 -10.32
N ILE A 14 -14.06 18.84 -9.76
CA ILE A 14 -13.38 18.85 -8.46
C ILE A 14 -14.37 18.44 -7.36
N TRP A 15 -15.51 19.13 -7.27
CA TRP A 15 -16.52 18.84 -6.26
C TRP A 15 -17.15 17.44 -6.38
N GLY A 16 -17.28 16.92 -7.60
CA GLY A 16 -17.76 15.55 -7.85
C GLY A 16 -16.83 14.47 -7.32
N ARG A 17 -15.57 14.80 -7.02
CA ARG A 17 -14.60 13.88 -6.39
C ARG A 17 -14.58 13.98 -4.86
N ARG A 18 -15.42 14.80 -4.23
CA ARG A 18 -15.50 14.97 -2.78
C ARG A 18 -15.74 13.64 -2.06
N GLN A 19 -14.98 13.40 -0.99
CA GLN A 19 -15.16 12.28 -0.07
C GLN A 19 -15.75 12.77 1.28
N PRO A 20 -16.32 11.87 2.10
CA PRO A 20 -16.76 12.22 3.46
C PRO A 20 -15.62 12.83 4.28
N GLY A 21 -15.88 13.98 4.93
CA GLY A 21 -14.87 14.73 5.68
C GLY A 21 -14.11 15.80 4.88
N GLU A 22 -14.28 15.86 3.56
CA GLU A 22 -13.75 16.94 2.73
C GLU A 22 -14.79 18.05 2.59
N GLU A 23 -14.64 19.16 3.29
CA GLU A 23 -15.61 20.28 3.26
C GLU A 23 -15.14 21.48 2.44
N THR A 24 -13.91 21.44 1.93
CA THR A 24 -13.31 22.55 1.18
C THR A 24 -12.71 22.07 -0.14
N GLU A 25 -12.76 22.94 -1.16
CA GLU A 25 -12.09 22.71 -2.45
C GLU A 25 -10.59 22.45 -2.27
N ASP A 26 -9.95 23.18 -1.35
CA ASP A 26 -8.53 23.00 -1.01
C ASP A 26 -8.23 21.59 -0.47
N ALA A 27 -9.11 21.02 0.36
CA ALA A 27 -8.96 19.64 0.84
C ALA A 27 -9.05 18.61 -0.30
N ILE A 28 -10.03 18.79 -1.19
CA ILE A 28 -10.23 17.92 -2.35
C ILE A 28 -9.04 18.01 -3.30
N LEU A 29 -8.58 19.23 -3.60
CA LEU A 29 -7.43 19.48 -4.47
C LEU A 29 -6.14 18.94 -3.87
N LYS A 30 -5.92 19.08 -2.56
CA LYS A 30 -4.76 18.51 -1.86
C LYS A 30 -4.68 17.00 -2.02
N ARG A 31 -5.80 16.29 -1.88
CA ARG A 31 -5.84 14.84 -2.13
C ARG A 31 -5.59 14.50 -3.59
N ILE A 32 -6.26 15.18 -4.52
CA ILE A 32 -6.11 14.92 -5.96
C ILE A 32 -4.67 15.18 -6.42
N LEU A 33 -4.04 16.23 -5.90
CA LEU A 33 -2.69 16.66 -6.26
C LEU A 33 -1.58 16.02 -5.39
N GLY A 34 -1.95 15.27 -4.35
CA GLY A 34 -0.99 14.67 -3.40
C GLY A 34 -0.19 15.69 -2.58
N ILE A 35 -0.74 16.90 -2.35
CA ILE A 35 -0.08 18.00 -1.65
C ILE A 35 -0.56 18.04 -0.20
N GLY A 36 0.35 17.94 0.77
CA GLY A 36 0.00 17.97 2.20
C GLY A 36 -0.44 16.61 2.78
N THR A 37 -0.58 15.59 1.94
CA THR A 37 -0.62 14.19 2.37
C THR A 37 0.81 13.76 2.71
N LYS A 38 1.25 14.06 3.94
CA LYS A 38 2.14 13.10 4.60
C LYS A 38 1.32 11.82 4.61
N VAL A 39 1.69 10.86 3.76
CA VAL A 39 0.95 9.63 3.54
C VAL A 39 1.01 8.82 4.83
N GLU A 40 0.15 9.17 5.78
CA GLU A 40 -0.20 8.33 6.90
C GLU A 40 -1.32 7.44 6.37
N PRO A 41 -1.05 6.14 6.19
CA PRO A 41 -2.06 5.21 5.70
C PRO A 41 -3.24 5.24 6.65
N VAL A 42 -4.45 5.27 6.10
CA VAL A 42 -5.70 5.22 6.85
C VAL A 42 -5.73 3.90 7.61
N MET A 43 -5.37 3.97 8.90
CA MET A 43 -5.54 2.88 9.85
C MET A 43 -7.02 2.77 10.19
N PRO A 44 -7.60 1.58 10.32
CA PRO A 44 -8.83 1.44 11.10
C PRO A 44 -8.51 1.90 12.54
N GLU A 45 -9.40 2.72 13.11
CA GLU A 45 -9.23 3.26 14.45
C GLU A 45 -8.98 2.14 15.46
N GLY A 46 -7.79 2.14 16.07
CA GLY A 46 -7.38 1.09 16.99
C GLY A 46 -5.94 1.26 17.46
N HIS A 47 -5.75 2.19 18.41
CA HIS A 47 -4.72 2.17 19.45
C HIS A 47 -3.23 1.91 19.10
N GLY A 48 -2.42 2.93 19.38
CA GLY A 48 -1.14 2.73 20.06
C GLY A 48 0.10 2.67 19.17
N LYS A 49 1.10 3.47 19.53
CA LYS A 49 2.48 3.33 19.07
C LYS A 49 2.95 1.89 19.27
N GLU A 50 2.98 1.07 18.23
CA GLU A 50 3.79 -0.16 18.23
C GLU A 50 4.18 -0.56 16.81
N SER A 51 5.45 -0.93 16.68
CA SER A 51 6.17 -1.24 15.45
C SER A 51 5.74 -2.59 14.85
N GLY A 52 4.46 -2.76 14.51
CA GLY A 52 3.89 -4.04 14.06
C GLY A 52 4.06 -4.38 12.57
N GLY A 53 4.60 -3.47 11.75
CA GLY A 53 4.87 -3.71 10.33
C GLY A 53 6.10 -4.59 10.07
N VAL A 54 6.29 -5.04 8.82
CA VAL A 54 7.51 -5.73 8.39
C VAL A 54 8.49 -4.72 7.81
N VAL A 55 9.71 -4.66 8.33
CA VAL A 55 10.76 -3.77 7.82
C VAL A 55 11.80 -4.59 7.06
N ASP A 56 11.97 -4.29 5.77
CA ASP A 56 13.11 -4.76 4.98
C ASP A 56 14.23 -3.71 5.07
N GLN A 57 15.11 -3.87 6.06
CA GLN A 57 16.24 -2.97 6.29
C GLN A 57 17.21 -2.95 5.10
N ARG A 58 17.37 -4.06 4.38
CA ARG A 58 18.33 -4.20 3.29
C ARG A 58 17.96 -3.35 2.08
N ASN A 59 16.65 -3.19 1.81
CA ASN A 59 16.13 -2.42 0.69
C ASN A 59 15.50 -1.09 1.14
N GLY A 60 15.56 -0.77 2.44
CA GLY A 60 14.99 0.46 3.01
C GLY A 60 13.47 0.56 2.89
N VAL A 61 12.77 -0.59 2.81
CA VAL A 61 11.31 -0.63 2.61
C VAL A 61 10.62 -0.99 3.92
N ASN A 62 9.63 -0.20 4.31
CA ASN A 62 8.78 -0.48 5.45
C ASN A 62 7.37 -0.86 4.96
N PHE A 63 6.92 -2.05 5.32
CA PHE A 63 5.57 -2.52 5.08
C PHE A 63 4.76 -2.32 6.37
N PRO A 64 3.79 -1.39 6.39
CA PRO A 64 3.00 -1.15 7.59
C PRO A 64 2.19 -2.39 7.98
N GLU A 65 1.76 -2.45 9.24
CA GLU A 65 0.85 -3.50 9.68
C GLU A 65 -0.45 -3.48 8.88
N GLY A 66 -0.96 -4.66 8.53
CA GLY A 66 -2.10 -4.83 7.64
C GLY A 66 -1.78 -4.72 6.15
N PHE A 67 -0.53 -4.43 5.76
CA PHE A 67 -0.15 -4.32 4.35
C PHE A 67 -0.26 -5.68 3.65
N ARG A 68 -1.04 -5.74 2.58
CA ARG A 68 -1.30 -6.98 1.83
C ARG A 68 -0.54 -7.02 0.52
N ILE A 69 0.11 -8.14 0.29
CA ILE A 69 0.75 -8.47 -0.98
C ILE A 69 0.19 -9.78 -1.50
N PHE A 70 0.21 -9.92 -2.82
CA PHE A 70 -0.21 -11.14 -3.48
C PHE A 70 0.72 -11.47 -4.64
N ARG A 71 0.78 -12.76 -4.95
CA ARG A 71 1.57 -13.33 -6.04
C ARG A 71 0.78 -14.44 -6.70
N ARG A 72 0.82 -14.50 -8.03
CA ARG A 72 0.37 -15.67 -8.79
C ARG A 72 1.56 -16.57 -9.10
N TYR A 73 1.47 -17.85 -8.73
CA TYR A 73 2.51 -18.86 -8.98
C TYR A 73 1.87 -20.22 -9.30
N LYS A 74 2.31 -20.85 -10.41
CA LYS A 74 1.77 -22.13 -10.92
C LYS A 74 0.23 -22.17 -10.97
N GLY A 75 -0.37 -21.09 -11.44
CA GLY A 75 -1.83 -20.96 -11.58
C GLY A 75 -2.59 -20.68 -10.27
N ARG A 76 -1.92 -20.69 -9.11
CA ARG A 76 -2.51 -20.35 -7.80
C ARG A 76 -2.13 -18.93 -7.38
N GLU A 77 -3.03 -18.25 -6.70
CA GLU A 77 -2.76 -16.97 -6.04
C GLU A 77 -2.42 -17.21 -4.57
N TYR A 78 -1.35 -16.59 -4.11
CA TYR A 78 -0.89 -16.62 -2.74
C TYR A 78 -0.92 -15.19 -2.21
N GLU A 79 -1.59 -15.00 -1.08
CA GLU A 79 -1.69 -13.72 -0.39
C GLU A 79 -0.91 -13.77 0.92
N ALA A 80 -0.34 -12.63 1.30
CA ALA A 80 0.30 -12.45 2.59
C ALA A 80 0.04 -11.05 3.14
N GLU A 81 -0.03 -10.95 4.47
CA GLU A 81 -0.26 -9.72 5.21
C GLU A 81 0.88 -9.46 6.19
N ALA A 82 1.39 -8.23 6.25
CA ALA A 82 2.35 -7.81 7.25
C ALA A 82 1.64 -7.67 8.61
N ARG A 83 2.02 -8.48 9.60
CA ARG A 83 1.49 -8.42 10.98
C ARG A 83 2.58 -8.65 12.00
N GLN A 84 2.63 -7.85 13.05
CA GLN A 84 3.55 -7.99 14.18
C GLN A 84 5.01 -8.28 13.77
N GLY A 85 5.56 -7.57 12.77
CA GLY A 85 6.95 -7.78 12.34
C GLY A 85 7.20 -8.97 11.42
N SER A 86 6.16 -9.70 11.00
CA SER A 86 6.28 -10.85 10.09
C SER A 86 5.22 -10.84 8.99
N TRP A 87 5.55 -11.44 7.86
CA TRP A 87 4.58 -11.75 6.81
C TRP A 87 3.78 -12.98 7.19
N VAL A 88 2.46 -12.84 7.26
CA VAL A 88 1.53 -13.94 7.52
C VAL A 88 0.88 -14.34 6.21
N ARG A 89 1.08 -15.59 5.78
CA ARG A 89 0.47 -16.09 4.56
C ARG A 89 -0.99 -16.45 4.82
N MET A 90 -1.89 -16.05 3.93
CA MET A 90 -3.33 -16.14 4.20
C MET A 90 -3.89 -17.55 4.05
N ASP A 91 -3.25 -18.40 3.23
CA ASP A 91 -3.66 -19.78 2.94
C ASP A 91 -3.43 -20.73 4.13
N ASP A 92 -2.31 -20.59 4.85
CA ASP A 92 -1.90 -21.49 5.93
C ASP A 92 -1.57 -20.79 7.26
N GLN A 93 -1.72 -19.46 7.32
CA GLN A 93 -1.42 -18.61 8.47
C GLN A 93 0.02 -18.71 8.98
N ARG A 94 0.95 -19.24 8.17
CA ARG A 94 2.36 -19.31 8.55
C ARG A 94 2.98 -17.92 8.54
N ARG A 95 3.86 -17.70 9.51
CA ARG A 95 4.57 -16.44 9.71
C ARG A 95 5.99 -16.53 9.17
N PHE A 96 6.40 -15.51 8.43
CA PHE A 96 7.70 -15.41 7.78
C PHE A 96 8.33 -14.04 8.13
N PRO A 97 9.46 -14.01 8.84
CA PRO A 97 10.16 -12.78 9.20
C PRO A 97 10.54 -11.87 8.01
N THR A 98 10.76 -12.46 6.82
CA THR A 98 11.16 -11.69 5.63
C THR A 98 10.39 -12.12 4.39
N ILE A 99 10.24 -11.20 3.44
CA ILE A 99 9.58 -11.48 2.16
C ILE A 99 10.34 -12.53 1.34
N ASN A 100 11.66 -12.63 1.50
CA ASN A 100 12.47 -13.66 0.86
C ASN A 100 12.13 -15.06 1.40
N GLN A 101 11.92 -15.19 2.72
CA GLN A 101 11.49 -16.45 3.32
C GLN A 101 10.04 -16.80 2.93
N LEU A 102 9.15 -15.82 2.90
CA LEU A 102 7.80 -15.98 2.35
C LEU A 102 7.85 -16.50 0.91
N ASN A 103 8.69 -15.91 0.06
CA ASN A 103 8.82 -16.30 -1.33
C ASN A 103 9.37 -17.72 -1.48
N ALA A 104 10.40 -18.09 -0.72
CA ALA A 104 10.98 -19.44 -0.74
C ALA A 104 9.97 -20.51 -0.30
N SER A 105 8.96 -20.16 0.49
CA SER A 105 7.88 -21.08 0.88
C SER A 105 6.89 -21.41 -0.26
N ILE A 106 6.89 -20.60 -1.32
CA ILE A 106 5.95 -20.71 -2.46
C ILE A 106 6.68 -21.14 -3.73
N ALA A 107 7.80 -20.48 -4.05
CA ALA A 107 8.55 -20.71 -5.28
C ALA A 107 9.67 -21.73 -5.07
N ALA A 108 9.80 -22.63 -6.04
CA ALA A 108 10.94 -23.53 -6.13
C ALA A 108 12.15 -22.76 -6.68
N GLY A 109 12.89 -22.05 -5.82
CA GLY A 109 14.17 -21.42 -6.16
C GLY A 109 14.40 -20.05 -5.52
N ALA A 110 15.66 -19.60 -5.58
CA ALA A 110 16.07 -18.26 -5.14
C ALA A 110 15.68 -17.21 -6.19
N GLU A 111 14.40 -16.86 -6.24
CA GLU A 111 13.91 -15.78 -7.10
C GLU A 111 14.03 -14.42 -6.41
N ASN A 112 14.34 -13.39 -7.20
CA ASN A 112 14.30 -12.01 -6.72
C ASN A 112 12.83 -11.59 -6.52
N VAL A 113 12.44 -11.40 -5.26
CA VAL A 113 11.07 -11.04 -4.86
C VAL A 113 10.59 -9.70 -5.41
N TRP A 114 11.53 -8.83 -5.80
CA TRP A 114 11.26 -7.47 -6.21
C TRP A 114 11.14 -7.28 -7.72
N ASN A 115 11.39 -8.32 -8.53
CA ASN A 115 11.28 -8.28 -10.00
C ASN A 115 9.81 -8.30 -10.51
N GLY A 116 8.84 -7.82 -9.73
CA GLY A 116 7.41 -7.84 -10.11
C GLY A 116 6.66 -9.12 -9.80
N ASN A 117 7.29 -10.06 -9.11
CA ASN A 117 6.66 -11.32 -8.66
C ASN A 117 5.59 -11.08 -7.59
N TRP A 118 5.85 -10.13 -6.70
CA TRP A 118 4.92 -9.70 -5.66
C TRP A 118 4.30 -8.37 -6.02
N LYS A 119 2.99 -8.29 -5.82
CA LYS A 119 2.18 -7.13 -6.14
C LYS A 119 1.34 -6.75 -4.94
N PHE A 120 0.96 -5.49 -4.85
CA PHE A 120 -0.01 -5.00 -3.89
C PHE A 120 -1.09 -4.24 -4.65
N ARG A 121 -2.27 -4.13 -4.03
CA ARG A 121 -3.33 -3.27 -4.53
C ARG A 121 -3.18 -1.92 -3.84
N ASP A 122 -2.94 -0.89 -4.64
CA ASP A 122 -2.86 0.49 -4.17
C ASP A 122 -4.27 1.02 -3.85
N VAL A 123 -4.34 2.18 -3.21
CA VAL A 123 -5.60 2.83 -2.79
C VAL A 123 -6.55 3.11 -3.95
N ASP A 124 -5.99 3.35 -5.14
CA ASP A 124 -6.75 3.53 -6.40
C ASP A 124 -7.27 2.21 -6.98
N GLY A 125 -7.10 1.09 -6.28
CA GLY A 125 -7.40 -0.26 -6.76
C GLY A 125 -6.39 -0.77 -7.79
N GLN A 126 -5.39 0.04 -8.17
CA GLN A 126 -4.38 -0.35 -9.13
C GLN A 126 -3.43 -1.39 -8.55
N VAL A 127 -3.14 -2.41 -9.35
CA VAL A 127 -2.17 -3.43 -8.98
C VAL A 127 -0.77 -2.93 -9.34
N ARG A 128 0.07 -2.74 -8.32
CA ARG A 128 1.45 -2.30 -8.49
C ARG A 128 2.42 -3.35 -7.96
N SER A 129 3.58 -3.44 -8.61
CA SER A 129 4.69 -4.28 -8.12
C SER A 129 5.24 -3.69 -6.83
N ILE A 130 5.57 -4.52 -5.84
CA ILE A 130 6.28 -4.04 -4.63
C ILE A 130 7.66 -3.44 -4.97
N GLY A 131 8.20 -3.75 -6.15
CA GLY A 131 9.46 -3.19 -6.63
C GLY A 131 9.47 -1.66 -6.68
N VAL A 132 8.31 -1.01 -6.87
CA VAL A 132 8.19 0.46 -6.88
C VAL A 132 8.35 1.09 -5.49
N LEU A 133 8.30 0.29 -4.42
CA LEU A 133 8.46 0.74 -3.04
C LEU A 133 9.94 0.85 -2.63
N ARG A 134 10.85 0.30 -3.43
CA ARG A 134 12.29 0.46 -3.24
C ARG A 134 12.69 1.89 -3.56
N ARG A 135 13.51 2.50 -2.70
CA ARG A 135 14.19 3.77 -2.97
C ARG A 135 15.61 3.53 -3.47
#